data_AF-A0A151AXD4-F1
#
_entry.id   AF-A0A151AXD4-F1
#
_cell.length_a   1.000
_cell.length_b   1.000
_cell.length_c   1.000
_cell.angle_alpha   90.00
_cell.angle_beta   90.00
_cell.angle_gamma   90.00
#
_symmetry.space_group_name_H-M   'P 1'
#
loop_
_entity.id
_entity.type
_entity.pdbx_description
1 polymer ?
#
loop_
_entity_poly.entity_id
_entity_poly.type
_entity_poly.pdbx_seq_one_letter_code
_entity_poly.pdbx_strand_id
1 'polypeptide(L)'
;MKSLGERLAALRKEKALTQAEMARRLNMGQSTIAMYERNKRSPDAETLQKLADFFKVSVDFLLGRTDTPHPVVYEPQDEKQRKTTLLLQEPGVRTFFADPLFEDLFKRLSELTPREKAKLARYWNQALKDIEKERLKLRQCGVPDLPAGRNNDKEHT
;
A
#
# COMPACT_ATOMS: atom_id res chain seq x y z
N MET A 1 11.27 23.31 17.74
CA MET A 1 11.28 22.53 16.49
C MET A 1 12.51 21.62 16.53
N LYS A 2 12.39 20.29 16.36
CA LYS A 2 13.55 19.38 16.39
C LYS A 2 14.33 19.46 15.08
N SER A 3 15.63 19.69 15.17
CA SER A 3 16.57 19.67 14.04
C SER A 3 16.74 18.26 13.45
N LEU A 4 17.30 18.19 12.23
CA LEU A 4 17.66 16.92 11.58
C LEU A 4 18.54 16.05 12.50
N GLY A 5 19.58 16.65 13.09
CA GLY A 5 20.52 15.93 13.96
C GLY A 5 19.84 15.32 15.20
N GLU A 6 18.93 16.07 15.83
CA GLU A 6 18.16 15.57 16.97
C GLU A 6 17.22 14.43 16.59
N ARG A 7 16.58 14.50 15.41
CA ARG A 7 15.70 13.44 14.91
C ARG A 7 16.49 12.17 14.58
N LEU A 8 17.64 12.30 13.93
CA LEU A 8 18.54 11.18 13.65
C LEU A 8 19.03 10.51 14.95
N ALA A 9 19.46 11.31 15.92
CA ALA A 9 19.89 10.79 17.22
C ALA A 9 18.74 10.08 17.95
N ALA A 10 17.51 10.59 17.87
CA ALA A 10 16.33 9.95 18.45
C ALA A 10 16.03 8.61 17.79
N LEU A 11 15.93 8.57 16.45
CA LEU A 11 15.67 7.35 15.69
C LEU A 11 16.74 6.28 15.90
N ARG A 12 18.02 6.69 15.98
CA ARG A 12 19.12 5.78 16.28
C ARG A 12 18.97 5.15 17.66
N LYS A 13 18.62 5.95 18.67
CA LYS A 13 18.41 5.48 20.05
C LYS A 13 17.18 4.57 20.16
N GLU A 14 16.11 4.86 19.43
CA GLU A 14 14.91 4.02 19.36
C GLU A 14 15.24 2.61 18.83
N LYS A 15 16.15 2.51 17.85
CA LYS A 15 16.67 1.23 17.36
C LYS A 15 17.81 0.63 18.20
N ALA A 16 18.13 1.22 19.36
CA ALA A 16 19.22 0.82 20.25
C ALA A 16 20.61 0.73 19.56
N LEU A 17 20.87 1.57 18.56
CA LEU A 17 22.13 1.54 17.80
C LEU A 17 23.15 2.53 18.37
N THR A 18 24.42 2.15 18.34
CA THR A 18 25.53 3.10 18.52
C THR A 18 25.77 3.88 17.21
N GLN A 19 26.45 5.03 17.27
CA GLN A 19 26.82 5.77 16.06
C GLN A 19 27.67 4.92 15.11
N ALA A 20 28.59 4.12 15.65
CA ALA A 20 29.42 3.20 14.87
C ALA A 20 28.58 2.10 14.19
N GLU A 21 27.59 1.55 14.90
CA GLU A 21 26.72 0.52 14.34
C GLU A 21 25.82 1.06 13.22
N MET A 22 25.22 2.23 13.43
CA MET A 22 24.44 2.90 12.38
C MET A 22 25.31 3.22 11.16
N ALA A 23 26.53 3.70 11.37
CA ALA A 23 27.48 4.00 10.31
C ALA A 23 27.84 2.75 9.50
N ARG A 24 28.10 1.61 10.16
CA ARG A 24 28.35 0.32 9.50
C ARG A 24 27.17 -0.12 8.63
N ARG A 25 25.94 -0.05 9.16
CA ARG A 25 24.73 -0.46 8.43
C ARG A 25 24.42 0.40 7.21
N LEU A 26 24.79 1.68 7.27
CA LEU A 26 24.59 2.64 6.18
C LEU A 26 25.79 2.75 5.23
N ASN A 27 26.86 1.98 5.47
CA ASN A 27 28.14 2.08 4.77
C ASN A 27 28.69 3.52 4.76
N MET A 28 28.73 4.14 5.94
CA MET A 28 29.22 5.51 6.17
C MET A 28 30.29 5.53 7.26
N GLY A 29 31.06 6.63 7.33
CA GLY A 29 31.97 6.86 8.45
C GLY A 29 31.22 7.22 9.74
N GLN A 30 31.67 6.70 10.89
CA GLN A 30 31.11 7.06 12.20
C GLN A 30 31.17 8.58 12.44
N SER A 31 32.28 9.21 12.07
CA SER A 31 32.46 10.66 12.18
C SER A 31 31.41 11.44 11.37
N THR A 32 31.03 10.92 10.20
CA THR A 32 29.96 11.49 9.37
C THR A 32 28.62 11.46 10.09
N ILE A 33 28.22 10.32 10.67
CA ILE A 33 26.99 10.21 11.47
C ILE A 33 27.03 11.16 12.67
N ALA A 34 28.15 11.23 13.38
CA ALA A 34 28.33 12.13 14.52
C ALA A 34 28.29 13.62 14.12
N MET A 35 28.70 13.97 12.90
CA MET A 35 28.55 15.33 12.36
C MET A 35 27.11 15.65 12.00
N TYR A 36 26.36 14.70 11.43
CA TYR A 36 24.94 14.86 11.13
C TYR A 36 24.12 15.05 12.42
N GLU A 37 24.33 14.21 13.44
CA GLU A 37 23.62 14.30 14.72
C GLU A 37 23.86 15.62 15.47
N ARG A 38 25.02 16.26 15.25
CA ARG A 38 25.38 17.55 15.85
C ARG A 38 25.06 18.74 14.95
N ASN A 39 24.37 18.53 13.83
CA ASN A 39 24.09 19.55 12.81
C ASN A 39 25.37 20.28 12.31
N LYS A 40 26.53 19.62 12.34
CA LYS A 40 27.81 20.16 11.84
C LYS A 40 28.00 19.96 10.35
N ARG A 41 27.28 19.00 9.78
CA ARG A 41 27.24 18.70 8.35
C ARG A 41 25.80 18.33 7.99
N SER A 42 25.38 18.68 6.78
CA SER A 42 24.11 18.22 6.22
C SER A 42 24.36 17.04 5.27
N PRO A 43 23.52 16.00 5.30
CA PRO A 43 23.53 14.95 4.29
C PRO A 43 23.10 15.51 2.93
N ASP A 44 23.63 14.94 1.85
CA ASP A 44 23.10 15.18 0.51
C ASP A 44 21.75 14.48 0.30
N ALA A 45 21.11 14.73 -0.85
CA ALA A 45 19.80 14.18 -1.16
C ALA A 45 19.77 12.64 -1.18
N GLU A 46 20.83 11.99 -1.65
CA GLU A 46 20.91 10.53 -1.72
C GLU A 46 21.09 9.92 -0.31
N THR A 47 21.96 10.50 0.50
CA THR A 47 22.17 10.13 1.90
C THR A 47 20.89 10.32 2.72
N LEU A 48 20.18 11.42 2.48
CA LEU A 48 18.93 11.72 3.17
C LEU A 48 17.84 10.70 2.84
N GLN A 49 17.73 10.26 1.58
CA GLN A 49 16.86 9.16 1.16
C GLN A 49 17.26 7.85 1.84
N LYS A 50 18.56 7.48 1.82
CA LYS A 50 19.07 6.28 2.51
C LYS A 50 18.73 6.27 3.99
N LEU A 51 18.86 7.41 4.67
CA LEU A 51 18.48 7.56 6.08
C LEU A 51 16.97 7.37 6.28
N ALA A 52 16.15 8.00 5.43
CA ALA A 52 14.69 7.86 5.46
C ALA A 52 14.25 6.39 5.28
N ASP A 53 14.81 5.70 4.30
CA ASP A 53 14.52 4.28 4.01
C ASP A 53 14.98 3.34 5.13
N PHE A 54 16.14 3.61 5.72
CA PHE A 54 16.68 2.83 6.83
C PHE A 54 15.81 2.91 8.08
N PHE A 55 15.26 4.10 8.35
CA PHE A 55 14.37 4.33 9.49
C PHE A 55 12.89 4.13 9.17
N LYS A 56 12.52 3.90 7.90
CA LYS A 56 11.13 3.79 7.43
C LYS A 56 10.31 5.04 7.75
N VAL A 57 10.92 6.21 7.55
CA VAL A 57 10.30 7.51 7.74
C VAL A 57 10.36 8.32 6.44
N SER A 58 9.63 9.43 6.36
CA SER A 58 9.71 10.37 5.25
C SER A 58 10.92 11.29 5.38
N VAL A 59 11.41 11.78 4.24
CA VAL A 59 12.42 12.85 4.20
C VAL A 59 11.88 14.12 4.86
N ASP A 60 10.60 14.44 4.67
CA ASP A 60 9.96 15.60 5.28
C ASP A 60 9.97 15.53 6.82
N PHE A 61 9.82 14.33 7.39
CA PHE A 61 9.99 14.13 8.83
C PHE A 61 11.42 14.41 9.27
N LEU A 62 12.42 13.88 8.57
CA LEU A 62 13.83 14.10 8.91
C LEU A 62 14.20 15.59 8.85
N LEU A 63 13.70 16.30 7.84
CA LEU A 63 13.90 17.74 7.66
C LEU A 63 13.06 18.61 8.61
N GLY A 64 12.18 17.99 9.41
CA GLY A 64 11.32 18.70 10.37
C GLY A 64 10.19 19.50 9.74
N ARG A 65 9.79 19.18 8.50
CA ARG A 65 8.62 19.77 7.82
C ARG A 65 7.31 19.15 8.31
N THR A 66 7.39 17.97 8.90
CA THR A 66 6.29 17.31 9.60
C THR A 66 6.79 16.63 10.89
N ASP A 67 5.90 16.48 11.88
CA ASP A 67 6.13 15.65 13.05
C ASP A 67 5.63 14.21 12.87
N THR A 68 4.93 13.92 11.77
CA THR A 68 4.51 12.55 11.42
C THR A 68 5.65 11.80 10.73
N PRO A 69 6.13 10.65 11.27
CA PRO A 69 7.25 9.91 10.70
C PRO A 69 6.98 9.41 9.29
N HIS A 70 5.75 9.01 9.02
CA HIS A 70 5.35 8.47 7.73
C HIS A 70 4.89 9.61 6.81
N PRO A 71 5.09 9.46 5.49
CA PRO A 71 4.53 10.40 4.53
C PRO A 71 3.03 10.47 4.78
N VAL A 72 2.53 11.71 4.90
CA VAL A 72 1.09 11.95 4.78
C VAL A 72 0.72 11.38 3.42
N VAL A 73 -0.13 10.35 3.39
CA VAL A 73 -0.65 9.82 2.13
C VAL A 73 -1.39 11.00 1.51
N TYR A 74 -0.76 11.65 0.53
CA TYR A 74 -1.44 12.67 -0.24
C TYR A 74 -2.57 11.93 -0.94
N GLU A 75 -3.81 12.23 -0.57
CA GLU A 75 -4.95 11.76 -1.34
C GLU A 75 -4.70 12.16 -2.80
N PRO A 76 -4.75 11.21 -3.75
CA PRO A 76 -4.49 11.50 -5.15
C PRO A 76 -5.33 12.69 -5.57
N GLN A 77 -4.77 13.76 -6.14
CA GLN A 77 -5.58 14.92 -6.55
C GLN A 77 -6.47 14.58 -7.75
N ASP A 78 -6.17 13.49 -8.46
CA ASP A 78 -6.95 12.98 -9.58
C ASP A 78 -8.13 12.11 -9.09
N GLU A 79 -9.35 12.56 -9.40
CA GLU A 79 -10.61 11.89 -9.06
C GLU A 79 -10.68 10.43 -9.55
N LYS A 80 -10.02 10.14 -10.69
CA LYS A 80 -9.95 8.79 -11.30
C LYS A 80 -9.10 7.83 -10.48
N GLN A 81 -8.01 8.33 -9.89
CA GLN A 81 -7.14 7.55 -9.01
C GLN A 81 -7.80 7.38 -7.64
N ARG A 82 -8.48 8.42 -7.12
CA ARG A 82 -9.28 8.34 -5.87
C ARG A 82 -10.32 7.21 -5.93
N LYS A 83 -11.12 7.16 -7.01
CA LYS A 83 -12.13 6.10 -7.20
C LYS A 83 -11.49 4.71 -7.25
N THR A 84 -10.34 4.58 -7.90
CA THR A 84 -9.62 3.30 -7.99
C THR A 84 -9.07 2.86 -6.63
N THR A 85 -8.46 3.77 -5.87
CA THR A 85 -7.97 3.50 -4.51
C THR A 85 -9.09 3.15 -3.55
N LEU A 86 -10.24 3.84 -3.62
CA LEU A 86 -11.41 3.56 -2.79
C LEU A 86 -12.03 2.18 -3.13
N LEU A 87 -12.13 1.84 -4.42
CA LEU A 87 -12.61 0.53 -4.89
C LEU A 87 -11.78 -0.65 -4.36
N LEU A 88 -10.47 -0.48 -4.18
CA LEU A 88 -9.58 -1.52 -3.67
C LEU A 88 -9.72 -1.75 -2.15
N GLN A 89 -10.37 -0.82 -1.43
CA GLN A 89 -10.64 -0.92 0.00
C GLN A 89 -11.98 -1.60 0.31
N GLU A 90 -12.84 -1.79 -0.69
CA GLU A 90 -14.13 -2.47 -0.54
C GLU A 90 -13.92 -3.94 -0.12
N PRO A 91 -14.48 -4.39 1.02
CA PRO A 91 -14.27 -5.74 1.53
C PRO A 91 -14.55 -6.83 0.50
N GLY A 92 -15.62 -6.68 -0.28
CA GLY A 92 -16.00 -7.63 -1.34
C GLY A 92 -15.01 -7.70 -2.50
N VAL A 93 -14.35 -6.58 -2.83
CA VAL A 93 -13.33 -6.52 -3.88
C VAL A 93 -12.04 -7.15 -3.39
N ARG A 94 -11.64 -6.87 -2.14
CA ARG A 94 -10.47 -7.48 -1.51
C ARG A 94 -10.61 -9.00 -1.42
N THR A 95 -11.78 -9.51 -1.02
CA THR A 95 -12.02 -10.96 -0.95
C THR A 95 -12.04 -11.62 -2.33
N PHE A 96 -12.54 -10.92 -3.35
CA PHE A 96 -12.52 -11.41 -4.74
C PHE A 96 -11.09 -11.56 -5.29
N PHE A 97 -10.20 -10.60 -5.02
CA PHE A 97 -8.79 -10.69 -5.41
C PHE A 97 -7.98 -11.71 -4.62
N ALA A 98 -8.47 -12.16 -3.46
CA ALA A 98 -7.83 -13.18 -2.62
C ALA A 98 -8.36 -14.60 -2.86
N ASP A 99 -9.34 -14.76 -3.75
CA ASP A 99 -9.95 -16.06 -4.06
C ASP A 99 -9.02 -16.86 -5.01
N PRO A 100 -8.51 -18.03 -4.60
CA PRO A 100 -7.62 -18.87 -5.40
C PRO A 100 -8.20 -19.26 -6.76
N LEU A 101 -9.52 -19.26 -6.93
CA LEU A 101 -10.19 -19.54 -8.20
C LEU A 101 -9.82 -18.53 -9.29
N PHE A 102 -9.49 -17.29 -8.92
CA PHE A 102 -9.22 -16.21 -9.86
C PHE A 102 -7.73 -15.88 -10.03
N GLU A 103 -6.83 -16.54 -9.30
CA GLU A 103 -5.38 -16.32 -9.36
C GLU A 103 -4.81 -16.47 -10.79
N ASP A 104 -5.06 -17.61 -11.44
CA ASP A 104 -4.59 -17.84 -12.82
C ASP A 104 -5.23 -16.86 -13.81
N LEU A 105 -6.50 -16.51 -13.58
CA LEU A 105 -7.21 -15.54 -14.40
C LEU A 105 -6.52 -14.17 -14.32
N PHE A 106 -6.21 -13.66 -13.12
CA PHE A 106 -5.58 -12.36 -12.95
C PHE A 106 -4.18 -12.28 -13.54
N LYS A 107 -3.39 -13.36 -13.40
CA LYS A 107 -2.08 -13.45 -14.04
C LYS A 107 -2.19 -13.25 -15.55
N ARG A 108 -3.10 -13.98 -16.20
CA ARG A 108 -3.34 -13.85 -17.65
C ARG A 108 -3.89 -12.47 -18.00
N LEU A 109 -4.77 -11.90 -17.18
CA LEU A 109 -5.33 -10.55 -17.36
C LEU A 109 -4.27 -9.44 -17.37
N SER A 110 -3.23 -9.60 -16.55
CA SER A 110 -2.13 -8.63 -16.45
C SER A 110 -1.36 -8.49 -17.78
N GLU A 111 -1.30 -9.56 -18.57
CA GLU A 111 -0.51 -9.67 -19.80
C GLU A 111 -1.26 -9.13 -21.05
N LEU A 112 -2.56 -8.86 -20.98
CA LEU A 112 -3.33 -8.41 -22.15
C LEU A 112 -3.06 -6.95 -22.55
N THR A 113 -3.15 -6.71 -23.86
CA THR A 113 -3.12 -5.38 -24.46
C THR A 113 -4.40 -4.58 -24.15
N PRO A 114 -4.37 -3.24 -24.25
CA PRO A 114 -5.56 -2.41 -24.02
C PRO A 114 -6.75 -2.76 -24.91
N ARG A 115 -6.50 -3.18 -26.15
CA ARG A 115 -7.56 -3.58 -27.10
C ARG A 115 -8.25 -4.87 -26.67
N GLU A 116 -7.48 -5.84 -26.18
CA GLU A 116 -8.02 -7.11 -25.71
C GLU A 116 -8.75 -6.94 -24.37
N LYS A 117 -8.25 -6.10 -23.47
CA LYS A 117 -8.95 -5.69 -22.24
C LYS A 117 -10.31 -5.08 -22.56
N ALA A 118 -10.38 -4.20 -23.57
CA ALA A 118 -11.65 -3.62 -24.02
C ALA A 118 -12.61 -4.66 -24.61
N LYS A 119 -12.09 -5.68 -25.32
CA LYS A 119 -12.91 -6.81 -25.82
C LYS A 119 -13.45 -7.65 -24.66
N LEU A 120 -12.61 -7.95 -23.69
CA LEU A 120 -12.99 -8.74 -22.51
C LEU A 120 -14.04 -8.03 -21.66
N ALA A 121 -13.92 -6.72 -21.47
CA ALA A 121 -14.93 -5.94 -20.75
C ALA A 121 -16.33 -6.09 -21.36
N ARG A 122 -16.44 -6.21 -22.70
CA ARG A 122 -17.72 -6.45 -23.36
C ARG A 122 -18.28 -7.83 -23.03
N TYR A 123 -17.44 -8.86 -23.07
CA TYR A 123 -17.86 -10.23 -22.70
C TYR A 123 -18.27 -10.32 -21.23
N TRP A 124 -17.50 -9.69 -20.35
CA TRP A 124 -17.81 -9.61 -18.93
C TRP A 124 -19.19 -9.01 -18.68
N ASN A 125 -19.49 -7.86 -19.31
CA ASN A 125 -20.79 -7.20 -19.18
C ASN A 125 -21.94 -8.07 -19.71
N GLN A 126 -21.71 -8.84 -20.78
CA GLN A 126 -22.73 -9.76 -21.28
C GLN A 126 -22.97 -10.93 -20.32
N ALA A 127 -21.89 -11.53 -19.80
CA ALA A 127 -21.97 -12.61 -18.82
C ALA A 127 -22.72 -12.18 -17.55
N LEU A 128 -22.48 -10.97 -17.04
CA LEU A 128 -23.20 -10.43 -15.89
C LEU A 128 -24.71 -10.31 -16.16
N LYS A 129 -25.10 -9.82 -17.34
CA LYS A 129 -26.53 -9.73 -17.73
C LYS A 129 -27.19 -11.09 -17.79
N ASP A 130 -26.47 -12.11 -18.27
CA ASP A 130 -26.99 -13.47 -18.38
C ASP A 130 -27.17 -14.09 -16.98
N ILE A 131 -26.22 -13.88 -16.07
CA ILE A 131 -26.31 -14.30 -14.66
C ILE A 131 -27.50 -13.62 -13.96
N GLU A 132 -27.70 -12.32 -14.15
CA GLU A 132 -28.83 -11.59 -13.58
C GLU A 132 -30.17 -12.11 -14.11
N LYS A 133 -30.25 -12.37 -15.41
CA LYS A 133 -31.45 -12.94 -16.05
C LYS A 133 -31.77 -14.33 -15.49
N GLU A 134 -30.76 -15.15 -15.25
CA GLU A 134 -30.93 -16.48 -14.66
C GLU A 134 -31.39 -16.40 -13.20
N ARG A 135 -30.79 -15.52 -12.39
CA ARG A 135 -31.25 -15.23 -11.03
C ARG A 135 -32.71 -14.76 -10.99
N LEU A 136 -33.11 -13.90 -11.92
CA LEU A 136 -34.48 -13.41 -12.01
C LEU A 136 -35.48 -14.54 -12.34
N LYS A 137 -35.11 -15.46 -13.26
CA LYS A 137 -35.93 -16.64 -13.57
C LYS A 137 -36.10 -17.55 -12.35
N LEU A 138 -35.01 -17.83 -11.63
CA LEU A 138 -35.05 -18.69 -10.43
C LEU A 138 -35.93 -18.11 -9.33
N ARG A 139 -35.86 -16.78 -9.11
CA ARG A 139 -36.73 -16.05 -8.18
C ARG A 139 -38.21 -16.12 -8.57
N GLN A 140 -38.53 -15.99 -9.87
CA GLN A 140 -39.90 -16.12 -10.38
C GLN A 140 -40.44 -17.55 -10.24
N CYS A 141 -39.56 -18.56 -10.22
CA CYS A 141 -39.90 -19.95 -10.00
C CYS A 141 -39.97 -20.36 -8.52
N GLY A 142 -39.79 -19.43 -7.57
CA GLY A 142 -39.88 -19.71 -6.13
C GLY A 142 -38.71 -20.53 -5.57
N VAL A 143 -37.61 -20.65 -6.30
CA VAL A 143 -36.38 -21.30 -5.81
C VAL A 143 -35.63 -20.30 -4.91
N PRO A 144 -35.32 -20.63 -3.65
CA PRO A 144 -34.53 -19.75 -2.81
C PRO A 144 -33.17 -19.46 -3.47
N ASP A 145 -32.73 -18.20 -3.43
CA ASP A 145 -31.45 -17.78 -4.00
C ASP A 145 -30.33 -18.75 -3.57
N LEU A 146 -29.49 -19.19 -4.51
CA LEU A 146 -28.26 -19.93 -4.22
C LEU A 146 -27.52 -19.19 -3.10
N PRO A 147 -27.11 -19.86 -2.01
CA PRO A 147 -26.51 -19.17 -0.87
C PRO A 147 -25.32 -18.37 -1.37
N ALA A 148 -25.39 -17.05 -1.25
CA ALA A 148 -24.20 -16.22 -1.29
C ALA A 148 -23.21 -16.87 -0.33
N GLY A 149 -22.01 -17.18 -0.83
CA GLY A 149 -21.02 -18.00 -0.12
C GLY A 149 -21.00 -17.65 1.36
N ARG A 150 -21.14 -18.68 2.20
CA ARG A 150 -21.16 -18.55 3.66
C ARG A 150 -20.02 -17.65 4.12
N ASN A 151 -20.35 -16.43 4.55
CA ASN A 151 -19.52 -15.67 5.47
C ASN A 151 -19.61 -16.42 6.80
N ASN A 152 -18.58 -17.19 7.13
CA ASN A 152 -18.40 -17.74 8.46
C ASN A 152 -18.01 -16.60 9.40
N ASP A 153 -19.00 -15.79 9.79
CA ASP A 153 -18.97 -15.02 11.02
C ASP A 153 -19.83 -15.75 12.05
N LYS A 154 -19.26 -15.89 13.26
CA LYS A 154 -19.72 -16.64 14.46
C LYS A 154 -19.18 -18.08 14.44
N GLU A 155 -18.29 -18.45 15.37
CA GLU A 155 -18.54 -18.43 16.81
C GLU A 155 -17.36 -17.88 17.63
N HIS A 156 -17.66 -16.85 18.43
CA HIS A 156 -17.03 -16.66 19.73
C HIS A 156 -17.81 -17.53 20.72
N THR A 157 -17.14 -18.45 21.41
CA THR A 157 -17.32 -18.67 22.85
C THR A 157 -15.99 -19.19 23.39
#